data_AF-A0A970IEK6-F1
#
_entry.id   AF-A0A970IEK6-F1
#
_cell.length_a   1.000
_cell.length_b   1.000
_cell.length_c   1.000
_cell.angle_alpha   90.00
_cell.angle_beta   90.00
_cell.angle_gamma   90.00
#
_symmetry.space_group_name_H-M   'P 1'
#
loop_
_entity.id
_entity.type
_entity.pdbx_description
1 polymer ?
#
loop_
_entity_poly.entity_id
_entity_poly.type
_entity_poly.pdbx_seq_one_letter_code
_entity_poly.pdbx_strand_id
1 'polypeptide(L)'
;MKKGFGNKINNKGFTLVEVLIAITILLIVSSALLALFANSYRDIEISGIKNKELYKIQDKLEESISLDNASEKKDLIISFPGIEQHIKIPGRIHSEKTEIQGKQIAISVFVPEQ
;
A
#
# COMPACT_ATOMS: atom_id res chain seq x y z
N MET A 1 -47.40 -43.43 36.27
CA MET A 1 -46.37 -42.67 37.01
C MET A 1 -45.56 -41.83 36.01
N LYS A 2 -45.78 -40.51 35.94
CA LYS A 2 -44.97 -39.61 35.11
C LYS A 2 -43.84 -39.02 35.97
N LYS A 3 -42.59 -39.42 35.71
CA LYS A 3 -41.40 -38.74 36.25
C LYS A 3 -41.23 -37.42 35.51
N GLY A 4 -41.53 -36.30 36.17
CA GLY A 4 -41.21 -34.97 35.64
C GLY A 4 -39.70 -34.77 35.62
N PHE A 5 -39.13 -34.54 34.45
CA PHE A 5 -37.77 -34.02 34.29
C PHE A 5 -37.77 -32.57 34.79
N GLY A 6 -37.40 -32.38 36.06
CA GLY A 6 -37.16 -31.04 36.62
C GLY A 6 -35.96 -30.42 35.93
N ASN A 7 -36.21 -29.45 35.05
CA ASN A 7 -35.16 -28.65 34.43
C ASN A 7 -34.53 -27.76 35.51
N LYS A 8 -33.36 -28.12 36.02
CA LYS A 8 -32.61 -27.30 36.97
C LYS A 8 -32.00 -26.12 36.22
N ILE A 9 -32.69 -24.98 36.24
CA ILE A 9 -32.13 -23.72 35.74
C ILE A 9 -31.06 -23.26 36.74
N ASN A 10 -29.79 -23.34 36.34
CA ASN A 10 -28.66 -22.99 37.19
C ASN A 10 -28.41 -21.47 37.12
N ASN A 11 -29.08 -20.70 37.99
CA ASN A 11 -28.95 -19.24 38.11
C ASN A 11 -27.69 -18.82 38.88
N LYS A 12 -26.51 -19.32 38.50
CA LYS A 12 -25.26 -18.83 39.09
C LYS A 12 -24.77 -17.62 38.30
N GLY A 13 -24.92 -16.44 38.89
CA GLY A 13 -24.31 -15.21 38.38
C GLY A 13 -22.79 -15.24 38.54
N PHE A 14 -22.11 -14.29 37.88
CA PHE A 14 -20.67 -14.11 38.05
C PHE A 14 -20.33 -13.53 39.42
N THR A 15 -19.24 -13.99 40.00
CA THR A 15 -18.66 -13.36 41.17
C THR A 15 -18.04 -12.01 40.79
N LEU A 16 -17.97 -11.09 41.74
CA LEU A 16 -17.35 -9.78 41.53
C LEU A 16 -15.88 -9.90 41.08
N VAL A 17 -15.18 -10.91 41.61
CA VAL A 17 -13.78 -11.19 41.26
C VAL A 17 -13.65 -11.64 39.80
N GLU A 18 -14.52 -12.51 39.31
CA GLU A 18 -14.51 -12.95 37.91
C GLU A 18 -14.75 -11.80 36.95
N VAL A 19 -15.71 -10.91 37.27
CA VAL A 19 -15.98 -9.71 36.46
C VAL A 19 -14.76 -8.78 36.43
N LEU A 20 -14.12 -8.57 37.58
CA LEU A 20 -12.92 -7.73 37.67
C LEU A 20 -11.79 -8.29 36.80
N ILE A 21 -11.52 -9.60 36.91
CA ILE A 21 -10.49 -10.28 36.11
C ILE A 21 -10.82 -10.18 34.61
N ALA A 22 -12.07 -10.40 34.21
CA ALA A 22 -12.49 -10.31 32.81
C ALA A 22 -12.28 -8.90 32.25
N ILE A 23 -12.64 -7.85 33.00
CA ILE A 23 -12.41 -6.46 32.61
C ILE A 23 -10.90 -6.17 32.51
N THR A 24 -10.10 -6.65 33.47
CA THR A 24 -8.64 -6.48 33.42
C THR A 24 -8.04 -7.11 32.17
N ILE A 25 -8.41 -8.36 31.85
CA ILE A 25 -7.93 -9.04 30.64
C ILE A 25 -8.38 -8.29 29.39
N LEU A 26 -9.65 -7.85 29.35
CA LEU A 26 -10.19 -7.10 28.22
C LEU A 26 -9.41 -5.80 27.98
N LEU A 27 -9.07 -5.06 29.03
CA LEU A 27 -8.31 -3.81 28.92
C LEU A 27 -6.89 -4.07 28.41
N ILE A 28 -6.22 -5.10 28.92
CA ILE A 28 -4.88 -5.49 28.45
C ILE A 28 -4.92 -5.81 26.96
N VAL A 29 -5.84 -6.67 26.52
CA VAL A 29 -5.98 -7.04 25.10
C VAL A 29 -6.34 -5.83 24.24
N SER A 30 -7.31 -5.02 24.69
CA SER A 30 -7.76 -3.83 23.95
C SER A 30 -6.63 -2.82 23.76
N SER A 31 -5.79 -2.60 24.78
CA SER A 31 -4.64 -1.69 24.67
C SER A 31 -3.62 -2.15 23.63
N ALA A 32 -3.31 -3.45 23.59
CA ALA A 32 -2.41 -4.03 22.60
C ALA A 32 -2.97 -3.89 21.17
N LEU A 33 -4.26 -4.19 20.99
CA LEU A 33 -4.93 -4.05 19.69
C LEU A 33 -5.01 -2.60 19.23
N LEU A 34 -5.28 -1.65 20.13
CA LEU A 34 -5.34 -0.24 19.80
C LEU A 34 -3.98 0.29 19.33
N ALA A 35 -2.89 -0.14 19.96
CA ALA A 35 -1.54 0.23 19.54
C ALA A 35 -1.22 -0.28 18.13
N LEU A 36 -1.58 -1.54 17.82
CA LEU A 36 -1.43 -2.09 16.48
C LEU A 36 -2.27 -1.32 15.45
N PHE A 37 -3.54 -1.05 15.78
CA PHE A 37 -4.45 -0.31 14.91
C PHE A 37 -3.94 1.09 14.60
N ALA A 38 -3.45 1.83 15.60
CA ALA A 38 -2.92 3.18 15.42
C ALA A 38 -1.71 3.20 14.47
N ASN A 39 -0.80 2.23 14.60
CA ASN A 39 0.36 2.12 13.71
C ASN A 39 -0.06 1.78 12.28
N SER A 40 -0.94 0.78 12.10
CA SER A 40 -1.43 0.41 10.78
C SER A 40 -2.19 1.54 10.08
N TYR A 41 -3.01 2.28 10.82
CA TYR A 41 -3.75 3.43 10.27
C TYR A 41 -2.80 4.51 9.73
N ARG A 42 -1.75 4.84 10.50
CA ARG A 42 -0.73 5.81 10.08
C ARG A 42 0.00 5.36 8.81
N ASP A 43 0.35 4.09 8.71
CA ASP A 43 1.04 3.55 7.54
C ASP A 43 0.14 3.55 6.30
N ILE A 44 -1.15 3.27 6.47
CA ILE A 44 -2.16 3.35 5.39
C ILE A 44 -2.29 4.79 4.91
N GLU A 45 -2.39 5.76 5.82
CA GLU A 45 -2.49 7.17 5.46
C GLU A 45 -1.26 7.64 4.66
N ILE A 46 -0.05 7.32 5.16
CA ILE A 46 1.21 7.65 4.47
C ILE A 46 1.26 7.01 3.09
N SER A 47 0.86 5.75 2.97
CA SER A 47 0.83 5.02 1.70
C SER A 47 -0.21 5.62 0.74
N GLY A 48 -1.36 6.04 1.25
CA GLY A 48 -2.41 6.70 0.49
C GLY A 48 -1.94 8.03 -0.10
N ILE A 49 -1.25 8.86 0.69
CA ILE A 49 -0.66 10.13 0.21
C ILE A 49 0.37 9.84 -0.89
N LYS A 50 1.27 8.88 -0.68
CA LYS A 50 2.28 8.50 -1.68
C LYS A 50 1.65 8.05 -2.99
N ASN A 51 0.64 7.18 -2.94
CA ASN A 51 -0.07 6.72 -4.12
C ASN A 51 -0.76 7.86 -4.87
N LYS A 52 -1.41 8.78 -4.14
CA LYS A 52 -2.05 9.95 -4.75
C LYS A 52 -1.05 10.83 -5.49
N GLU A 53 0.12 11.08 -4.91
CA GLU A 53 1.17 11.86 -5.58
C GLU A 53 1.77 11.10 -6.77
N LEU A 54 1.97 9.78 -6.67
CA LEU A 54 2.41 8.95 -7.80
C LEU A 54 1.44 9.01 -8.98
N TYR A 55 0.13 8.90 -8.74
CA TYR A 55 -0.88 9.02 -9.80
C TYR A 55 -0.84 10.38 -10.49
N LYS A 56 -0.69 11.47 -9.73
CA LYS A 56 -0.54 12.80 -10.34
C LYS A 56 0.69 12.93 -11.23
N ILE A 57 1.80 12.28 -10.87
CA ILE A 57 3.01 12.28 -11.72
C ILE A 57 2.73 11.47 -12.99
N GLN A 58 2.08 10.32 -12.85
CA GLN A 58 1.71 9.49 -14.00
C GLN A 58 0.81 10.27 -14.95
N ASP A 59 -0.23 10.95 -14.45
CA ASP A 59 -1.13 11.76 -15.28
C ASP A 59 -0.36 12.85 -16.04
N LYS A 60 0.57 13.54 -15.36
CA LYS A 60 1.43 14.55 -15.99
C LYS A 60 2.35 13.95 -17.05
N LEU A 61 2.90 12.77 -16.77
CA LEU A 61 3.79 12.05 -17.67
C LEU A 61 3.02 11.58 -18.92
N GLU A 62 1.79 11.11 -18.76
CA GLU A 62 0.92 10.72 -19.87
C GLU A 62 0.52 11.92 -20.72
N GLU A 63 0.21 13.06 -20.10
CA GLU A 63 -0.04 14.32 -20.79
C GLU A 63 1.20 14.81 -21.56
N SER A 64 2.37 14.79 -20.93
CA SER A 64 3.61 15.27 -21.53
C SER A 64 4.13 14.39 -22.66
N ILE A 65 3.90 13.07 -22.58
CA ILE A 65 4.11 12.13 -23.69
C ILE A 65 3.14 12.45 -24.84
N SER A 66 1.87 12.71 -24.54
CA SER A 66 0.86 13.02 -25.56
C SER A 66 1.14 14.33 -26.31
N LEU A 67 1.75 15.30 -25.64
CA LEU A 67 2.08 16.61 -26.21
C LEU A 67 3.50 16.70 -26.80
N ASP A 68 4.32 15.64 -26.70
CA ASP A 68 5.69 15.52 -27.23
C ASP A 68 6.67 16.65 -26.79
N ASN A 69 6.42 17.27 -25.62
CA ASN A 69 7.03 18.57 -25.27
C ASN A 69 8.37 18.51 -24.50
N ALA A 70 8.84 17.34 -24.03
CA ALA A 70 10.05 17.27 -23.18
C ALA A 70 10.77 15.92 -23.24
N SER A 71 11.27 15.57 -24.42
CA SER A 71 11.86 14.25 -24.64
C SER A 71 13.29 14.35 -25.15
N GLU A 72 14.23 13.72 -24.41
CA GLU A 72 15.58 13.47 -24.91
C GLU A 72 15.54 12.28 -25.88
N LYS A 73 15.96 12.49 -27.13
CA LYS A 73 16.15 11.39 -28.09
C LYS A 73 17.26 10.46 -27.58
N LYS A 74 16.91 9.20 -27.37
CA LYS A 74 17.83 8.19 -26.88
C LYS A 74 17.42 6.84 -27.41
N ASP A 75 18.36 6.11 -27.98
CA ASP A 75 18.10 4.77 -28.50
C ASP A 75 18.20 3.76 -27.35
N LEU A 76 17.25 2.82 -27.29
CA LEU A 76 17.35 1.64 -26.45
C LEU A 76 18.17 0.58 -27.20
N ILE A 77 19.30 0.19 -26.61
CA ILE A 77 20.19 -0.84 -27.16
C ILE A 77 19.98 -2.12 -26.36
N ILE A 78 19.46 -3.15 -27.02
CA ILE A 78 19.32 -4.49 -26.44
C ILE A 78 20.48 -5.35 -26.94
N SER A 79 21.23 -5.92 -26.01
CA SER A 79 22.39 -6.77 -26.26
C SER A 79 22.14 -8.18 -25.75
N PHE A 80 22.41 -9.18 -26.57
CA PHE A 80 22.32 -10.59 -26.20
C PHE A 80 23.72 -11.21 -26.09
N PRO A 81 24.04 -11.97 -25.03
CA PRO A 81 25.32 -12.67 -24.93
C PRO A 81 25.52 -13.62 -26.11
N GLY A 82 26.68 -13.53 -26.78
CA GLY A 82 27.04 -14.40 -27.90
C GLY A 82 26.54 -13.95 -29.29
N ILE A 83 25.91 -12.78 -29.40
CA ILE A 83 25.49 -12.19 -30.67
C ILE A 83 26.10 -10.78 -30.77
N GLU A 84 26.91 -10.52 -31.80
CA GLU A 84 27.54 -9.20 -31.99
C GLU A 84 26.56 -8.13 -32.51
N GLN A 85 25.45 -8.56 -33.10
CA GLN A 85 24.40 -7.66 -33.56
C GLN A 85 23.50 -7.21 -32.41
N HIS A 86 23.52 -5.91 -32.15
CA HIS A 86 22.63 -5.24 -31.20
C HIS A 86 21.31 -4.85 -31.87
N ILE A 87 20.22 -4.98 -31.14
CA ILE A 87 18.93 -4.42 -31.55
C ILE A 87 18.87 -2.98 -31.05
N LYS A 88 18.78 -2.02 -31.97
CA LYS A 88 18.57 -0.61 -31.66
C LYS A 88 17.11 -0.25 -31.87
N ILE A 89 16.47 0.24 -30.81
CA ILE A 89 15.11 0.75 -30.86
C ILE A 89 15.20 2.26 -30.70
N PRO A 90 14.98 3.05 -31.77
CA PRO A 90 14.94 4.51 -31.66
C PRO A 90 13.77 4.92 -30.78
N GLY A 91 13.98 5.96 -30.00
CA GLY A 91 13.00 6.38 -29.02
C GLY A 91 13.40 7.63 -28.28
N ARG A 92 12.62 7.92 -27.26
CA ARG A 92 12.82 9.07 -26.39
C ARG A 92 12.61 8.66 -24.95
N ILE A 93 13.32 9.30 -24.03
CA ILE A 93 13.05 9.17 -22.60
C ILE A 93 12.31 10.42 -22.13
N HIS A 94 11.15 10.20 -21.53
CA HIS A 94 10.41 11.22 -20.81
C HIS A 94 10.67 11.05 -19.31
N SER A 95 11.00 12.12 -18.59
CA SER A 95 11.27 12.06 -17.16
C SER A 95 10.57 13.17 -16.41
N GLU A 96 9.78 12.80 -15.41
CA GLU A 96 9.11 13.72 -14.50
C GLU A 96 9.74 13.63 -13.11
N LYS A 97 10.01 14.78 -12.50
CA LYS A 97 10.59 14.89 -11.16
C LYS A 97 9.58 15.52 -10.22
N THR A 98 9.48 14.98 -9.02
CA THR A 98 8.68 15.60 -7.94
C THR A 98 9.32 15.37 -6.59
N GLU A 99 8.80 16.06 -5.59
CA GLU A 99 9.17 15.87 -4.20
C GLU A 99 7.98 15.26 -3.44
N ILE A 100 8.19 14.08 -2.86
CA ILE A 100 7.21 13.42 -1.99
C ILE A 100 7.84 13.31 -0.60
N GLN A 101 7.24 13.98 0.39
CA GLN A 101 7.68 13.94 1.79
C GLN A 101 9.17 14.27 1.98
N GLY A 102 9.68 15.29 1.30
CA GLY A 102 11.09 15.72 1.41
C GLY A 102 12.09 14.87 0.61
N LYS A 103 11.61 13.88 -0.17
CA LYS A 103 12.45 13.08 -1.06
C LYS A 103 12.12 13.38 -2.51
N GLN A 104 13.15 13.69 -3.29
CA GLN A 104 13.01 13.82 -4.74
C GLN A 104 12.88 12.43 -5.36
N ILE A 105 11.82 12.24 -6.14
CA ILE A 105 11.54 11.03 -6.91
C ILE A 105 11.49 11.44 -8.38
N ALA A 106 12.19 10.69 -9.22
CA ALA A 106 12.16 10.84 -10.66
C ALA A 106 11.56 9.57 -11.28
N ILE A 107 10.56 9.74 -12.13
CA ILE A 107 9.95 8.65 -12.91
C ILE A 107 10.35 8.88 -14.37
N SER A 108 10.95 7.86 -14.98
CA SER A 108 11.40 7.90 -16.37
C SER A 108 10.74 6.79 -17.18
N VAL A 109 10.23 7.12 -18.35
CA VAL A 109 9.61 6.19 -19.30
C VAL A 109 10.27 6.32 -20.67
N PHE A 110 10.53 5.18 -21.31
CA PHE A 110 11.01 5.11 -22.68
C PHE A 110 9.82 4.98 -23.64
N VAL A 111 9.76 5.86 -24.63
CA VAL A 111 8.73 5.88 -25.69
C VAL A 111 9.43 5.57 -27.03
N PRO A 112 9.15 4.41 -27.66
CA PRO A 112 9.70 4.08 -28.98
C PRO A 112 9.19 5.05 -30.07
N GLU A 113 10.04 5.43 -31.01
CA GLU A 113 9.60 6.09 -32.25
C GLU A 113 8.97 5.01 -33.16
N GLN A 114 7.73 5.21 -33.60
CA GLN A 114 7.03 4.32 -34.56
C GLN A 114 7.50 4.54 -35.99
#